data_AF-A0A5E8AM29-F1
#
_entry.id   AF-A0A5E8AM29-F1
#
_cell.length_a   1.000
_cell.length_b   1.000
_cell.length_c   1.000
_cell.angle_alpha   90.00
_cell.angle_beta   90.00
_cell.angle_gamma   90.00
#
_symmetry.space_group_name_H-M   'P 1'
#
loop_
_entity.id
_entity.type
_entity.pdbx_description
1 polymer ?
#
loop_
_entity_poly.entity_id
_entity_poly.type
_entity_poly.pdbx_seq_one_letter_code
_entity_poly.pdbx_strand_id
1 'polypeptide(L)'
;MQENPKSLRRYKQLTISTIIAVYLLILVGGIVRSSGSGMGCPDWPKCFGNWVPPTSVDQLPVNYKEVYSEKRHQKNIRLTGYLEKLGFSDTADKLKNDPSVREEADFNPLRTWIEYVNRLVGVVIGMLIFATFVYSIRFRKTQPRVLIFSLLAFVGVVFQGWVGSIVVSTNLLPGMISFHMLLALLIVMLLIYTYFTVDPPVADNETGGDAINVKWLLLGCAALFIVQLIVGINVREGVDSGLSAGIERSTVLEWIGFKFYFHRSFSWALLIGHVLLTYFLWTSSSLSFSVKFSAVLTLVVFLEIVSGAAMGYFSIPAFIQPIHLLLASVVFGFQVYLFLRINRKDALNIKHSI
;
A
#
# COMPACT_ATOMS: atom_id res chain seq x y z
N MET A 1 -28.86 22.23 6.64
CA MET A 1 -29.50 21.16 5.84
C MET A 1 -28.86 19.85 6.22
N GLN A 2 -29.64 18.92 6.78
CA GLN A 2 -29.16 17.59 7.17
C GLN A 2 -29.06 16.71 5.92
N GLU A 3 -27.94 15.99 5.75
CA GLU A 3 -27.72 15.14 4.59
C GLU A 3 -28.70 13.96 4.55
N ASN A 4 -29.12 13.57 3.34
CA ASN A 4 -30.03 12.43 3.15
C ASN A 4 -29.37 11.13 3.65
N PRO A 5 -29.95 10.39 4.61
CA PRO A 5 -29.39 9.14 5.14
C PRO A 5 -29.09 8.08 4.07
N LYS A 6 -29.90 8.02 3.00
CA LYS A 6 -29.66 7.12 1.86
C LYS A 6 -28.39 7.52 1.09
N SER A 7 -28.11 8.82 0.96
CA SER A 7 -26.92 9.32 0.27
C SER A 7 -25.65 8.99 1.04
N LEU A 8 -25.66 9.17 2.36
CA LEU A 8 -24.55 8.78 3.24
C LEU A 8 -24.28 7.28 3.18
N ARG A 9 -25.32 6.45 3.26
CA ARG A 9 -25.19 4.98 3.17
C ARG A 9 -24.56 4.54 1.84
N ARG A 10 -25.00 5.10 0.72
CA ARG A 10 -24.44 4.78 -0.61
C ARG A 10 -22.98 5.20 -0.74
N TYR A 11 -22.64 6.39 -0.27
CA TYR A 11 -21.24 6.84 -0.27
C TYR A 11 -20.37 5.92 0.58
N LYS A 12 -20.81 5.56 1.80
CA LYS A 12 -20.09 4.60 2.66
C LYS A 12 -19.86 3.25 1.98
N GLN A 13 -20.89 2.71 1.33
CA GLN A 13 -20.80 1.43 0.59
C GLN A 13 -19.80 1.53 -0.56
N LEU A 14 -19.84 2.62 -1.33
CA LEU A 14 -18.88 2.86 -2.39
C LEU A 14 -17.45 2.96 -1.86
N THR A 15 -17.23 3.75 -0.80
CA THR A 15 -15.89 3.94 -0.22
C THR A 15 -15.34 2.66 0.38
N ILE A 16 -16.15 1.86 1.10
CA ILE A 16 -15.67 0.60 1.69
C ILE A 16 -15.35 -0.44 0.61
N SER A 17 -16.18 -0.54 -0.44
CA SER A 17 -15.89 -1.39 -1.60
C SER A 17 -14.60 -0.94 -2.31
N THR A 18 -14.37 0.37 -2.40
CA THR A 18 -13.14 0.93 -2.98
C THR A 18 -11.91 0.60 -2.13
N ILE A 19 -11.99 0.74 -0.80
CA ILE A 19 -10.88 0.38 0.12
C ILE A 19 -10.54 -1.11 -0.01
N ILE A 20 -11.55 -1.99 -0.01
CA ILE A 20 -11.35 -3.43 -0.18
C ILE A 20 -10.70 -3.72 -1.53
N ALA A 21 -11.17 -3.09 -2.61
CA ALA A 21 -10.60 -3.27 -3.94
C ALA A 21 -9.14 -2.81 -4.00
N VAL A 22 -8.77 -1.69 -3.34
CA VAL A 22 -7.38 -1.24 -3.24
C VAL A 22 -6.51 -2.27 -2.51
N TYR A 23 -6.98 -2.86 -1.41
CA TYR A 23 -6.24 -3.93 -0.73
C TYR A 23 -6.05 -5.17 -1.59
N LEU A 24 -7.07 -5.57 -2.36
CA LEU A 24 -6.94 -6.66 -3.33
C LEU A 24 -5.93 -6.32 -4.41
N LEU A 25 -5.87 -5.08 -4.90
CA LEU A 25 -4.85 -4.65 -5.85
C LEU A 25 -3.44 -4.65 -5.25
N ILE A 26 -3.29 -4.28 -3.98
CA ILE A 26 -1.98 -4.39 -3.29
C ILE A 26 -1.53 -5.86 -3.27
N LEU A 27 -2.44 -6.80 -3.00
CA LEU A 27 -2.14 -8.23 -3.06
C LEU A 27 -1.74 -8.68 -4.47
N VAL A 28 -2.54 -8.33 -5.50
CA VAL A 28 -2.27 -8.69 -6.89
C VAL A 28 -0.95 -8.08 -7.37
N GLY A 29 -0.67 -6.82 -7.04
CA GLY A 29 0.61 -6.17 -7.34
C GLY A 29 1.79 -6.87 -6.66
N GLY A 30 1.62 -7.32 -5.41
CA GLY A 30 2.59 -8.17 -4.74
C GLY A 30 2.86 -9.47 -5.50
N ILE A 31 1.82 -10.14 -6.00
CA ILE A 31 1.93 -11.38 -6.80
C ILE A 31 2.65 -11.11 -8.13
N VAL A 32 2.34 -10.01 -8.82
CA VAL A 32 3.03 -9.60 -10.06
C VAL A 32 4.53 -9.46 -9.81
N ARG A 33 4.93 -8.84 -8.69
CA ARG A 33 6.35 -8.69 -8.33
C ARG A 33 6.99 -10.03 -7.98
N SER A 34 6.39 -10.81 -7.08
CA SER A 34 7.00 -12.04 -6.57
C SER A 34 7.06 -13.17 -7.61
N SER A 35 6.17 -13.16 -8.60
CA SER A 35 6.21 -14.07 -9.77
C SER A 35 7.20 -13.65 -10.86
N GLY A 36 7.85 -12.49 -10.73
CA GLY A 36 8.71 -11.92 -11.76
C GLY A 36 7.94 -11.41 -12.99
N SER A 37 6.64 -11.17 -12.87
CA SER A 37 5.77 -10.72 -13.96
C SER A 37 5.78 -9.20 -14.15
N GLY A 38 6.41 -8.42 -13.27
CA GLY A 38 6.39 -6.95 -13.32
C GLY A 38 7.07 -6.28 -14.52
N MET A 39 7.66 -7.07 -15.42
CA MET A 39 8.27 -6.62 -16.68
C MET A 39 7.63 -7.32 -17.90
N GLY A 40 6.48 -7.97 -17.72
CA GLY A 40 5.76 -8.72 -18.75
C GLY A 40 5.11 -7.85 -19.82
N CYS A 41 4.83 -6.57 -19.55
CA CYS A 41 4.28 -5.60 -20.50
C CYS A 41 5.15 -4.34 -20.60
N PRO A 42 5.87 -4.10 -21.71
CA PRO A 42 6.84 -3.01 -21.81
C PRO A 42 6.21 -1.61 -21.99
N ASP A 43 4.97 -1.54 -22.45
CA ASP A 43 4.22 -0.31 -22.72
C ASP A 43 2.85 -0.31 -22.05
N TRP A 44 2.21 0.86 -21.98
CA TRP A 44 0.85 1.09 -21.46
C TRP A 44 0.28 2.32 -22.19
N PRO A 45 -1.01 2.37 -22.61
CA PRO A 45 -2.17 1.53 -22.25
C PRO A 45 -2.30 0.20 -23.00
N LYS A 46 -1.51 0.01 -24.05
CA LYS A 46 -1.40 -1.26 -24.78
C LYS A 46 -0.29 -2.12 -24.18
N CYS A 47 -0.24 -3.40 -24.50
CA CYS A 47 0.86 -4.29 -24.17
C CYS A 47 1.41 -4.92 -25.44
N PHE A 48 2.71 -4.74 -25.69
CA PHE A 48 3.35 -4.98 -26.97
C PHE A 48 2.62 -4.30 -28.14
N GLY A 49 2.18 -3.05 -27.96
CA GLY A 49 1.48 -2.29 -29.00
C GLY A 49 0.05 -2.77 -29.31
N ASN A 50 -0.45 -3.79 -28.61
CA ASN A 50 -1.79 -4.37 -28.79
C ASN A 50 -2.70 -4.15 -27.57
N TRP A 51 -4.01 -4.02 -27.80
CA TRP A 51 -5.01 -3.95 -26.73
C TRP A 51 -5.27 -5.32 -26.09
N VAL A 52 -5.17 -6.39 -26.89
CA VAL A 52 -5.16 -7.77 -26.41
C VAL A 52 -3.70 -8.22 -26.46
N PRO A 53 -3.07 -8.54 -25.32
CA PRO A 53 -1.67 -8.95 -25.31
C PRO A 53 -1.43 -10.20 -26.18
N PRO A 54 -0.26 -10.30 -26.81
CA PRO A 54 0.08 -11.47 -27.61
C PRO A 54 0.13 -12.74 -26.75
N THR A 55 -0.16 -13.88 -27.37
CA THR A 55 -0.15 -15.19 -26.70
C THR A 55 1.05 -16.06 -27.12
N SER A 56 1.79 -15.67 -28.14
CA SER A 56 3.03 -16.32 -28.58
C SER A 56 4.05 -15.28 -29.08
N VAL A 57 5.32 -15.66 -29.06
CA VAL A 57 6.42 -14.79 -29.52
C VAL A 57 6.32 -14.48 -31.02
N ASP A 58 5.71 -15.37 -31.80
CA ASP A 58 5.56 -15.22 -33.26
C ASP A 58 4.65 -14.05 -33.66
N GLN A 59 3.87 -13.52 -32.71
CA GLN A 59 3.03 -12.34 -32.90
C GLN A 59 3.82 -11.03 -32.74
N LEU A 60 5.10 -11.11 -32.34
CA LEU A 60 5.98 -9.97 -32.14
C LEU A 60 6.94 -9.81 -33.31
N PRO A 61 7.32 -8.56 -33.65
CA PRO A 61 8.40 -8.34 -34.61
C PRO A 61 9.72 -8.87 -34.06
N VAL A 62 10.61 -9.33 -34.94
CA VAL A 62 11.91 -9.92 -34.57
C VAL A 62 12.74 -8.97 -33.69
N ASN A 63 12.64 -7.67 -33.93
CA ASN A 63 13.37 -6.62 -33.21
C ASN A 63 12.57 -5.98 -32.06
N TYR A 64 11.61 -6.70 -31.45
CA TYR A 64 10.77 -6.11 -30.41
C TYR A 64 11.59 -5.61 -29.22
N LYS A 65 12.64 -6.34 -28.80
CA LYS A 65 13.47 -5.98 -27.65
C LYS A 65 14.15 -4.63 -27.85
N GLU A 66 14.73 -4.38 -29.02
CA GLU A 66 15.39 -3.11 -29.34
C GLU A 66 14.37 -1.96 -29.33
N VAL A 67 13.19 -2.18 -29.91
CA VAL A 67 12.12 -1.18 -29.98
C VAL A 67 11.65 -0.77 -28.58
N TYR A 68 11.42 -1.74 -27.68
CA TYR A 68 10.94 -1.44 -26.33
C TYR A 68 12.03 -0.94 -25.39
N SER A 69 13.26 -1.44 -25.53
CA SER A 69 14.44 -0.92 -24.81
C SER A 69 14.66 0.56 -25.11
N GLU A 70 14.55 0.97 -26.38
CA GLU A 70 14.71 2.37 -26.77
C GLU A 70 13.56 3.25 -26.23
N LYS A 71 12.32 2.77 -26.30
CA LYS A 71 11.18 3.49 -25.70
C LYS A 71 11.37 3.70 -24.20
N ARG A 72 11.86 2.68 -23.49
CA ARG A 72 12.17 2.76 -22.06
C ARG A 72 13.28 3.76 -21.79
N HIS A 73 14.34 3.74 -22.59
CA HIS A 73 15.44 4.68 -22.47
C HIS A 73 14.99 6.15 -22.60
N GLN A 74 14.21 6.45 -23.64
CA GLN A 74 13.67 7.80 -23.85
C GLN A 74 12.80 8.28 -22.68
N LYS A 75 12.02 7.37 -22.09
CA LYS A 75 11.22 7.69 -20.90
C LYS A 75 12.10 7.98 -19.69
N ASN A 76 13.17 7.22 -19.48
CA ASN A 76 14.06 7.42 -18.35
C ASN A 76 14.90 8.70 -18.49
N ILE A 77 15.32 9.10 -19.69
CA ILE A 77 15.96 10.41 -19.91
C ILE A 77 15.06 11.57 -19.45
N ARG A 78 13.74 11.48 -19.72
CA ARG A 78 12.80 12.50 -19.23
C ARG A 78 12.71 12.48 -17.71
N LEU A 79 12.71 11.30 -17.11
CA LEU A 79 12.68 11.12 -15.66
C LEU A 79 13.93 11.69 -14.98
N THR A 80 15.13 11.42 -15.51
CA THR A 80 16.38 11.96 -14.96
C THR A 80 16.37 13.49 -14.94
N GLY A 81 15.86 14.12 -16.01
CA GLY A 81 15.69 15.58 -16.04
C GLY A 81 14.70 16.13 -15.02
N TYR A 82 13.70 15.35 -14.60
CA TYR A 82 12.83 15.73 -13.47
C TYR A 82 13.52 15.52 -12.12
N LEU A 83 14.25 14.41 -11.95
CA LEU A 83 14.97 14.08 -10.72
C LEU A 83 16.05 15.12 -10.41
N GLU A 84 16.84 15.53 -11.42
CA GLU A 84 17.85 16.59 -11.29
C GLU A 84 17.23 17.92 -10.80
N LYS A 85 16.09 18.32 -11.38
CA LYS A 85 15.37 19.54 -10.97
C LYS A 85 14.81 19.48 -9.55
N LEU A 86 14.50 18.28 -9.06
CA LEU A 86 14.01 18.03 -7.71
C LEU A 86 15.16 17.82 -6.70
N GLY A 87 16.42 17.90 -7.13
CA GLY A 87 17.60 17.75 -6.27
C GLY A 87 18.05 16.30 -6.05
N PHE A 88 17.57 15.34 -6.84
CA PHE A 88 17.94 13.92 -6.77
C PHE A 88 19.01 13.52 -7.80
N SER A 89 20.07 14.34 -7.93
CA SER A 89 21.12 14.15 -8.95
C SER A 89 21.79 12.77 -8.88
N ASP A 90 22.11 12.27 -7.68
CA ASP A 90 22.74 10.95 -7.51
C ASP A 90 21.85 9.80 -8.03
N THR A 91 20.53 9.94 -7.89
CA THR A 91 19.58 8.92 -8.38
C THR A 91 19.43 9.01 -9.89
N ALA A 92 19.46 10.23 -10.44
CA ALA A 92 19.46 10.46 -11.87
C ALA A 92 20.71 9.88 -12.54
N ASP A 93 21.89 10.08 -11.95
CA ASP A 93 23.16 9.55 -12.45
C ASP A 93 23.20 8.02 -12.38
N LYS A 94 22.74 7.43 -11.27
CA LYS A 94 22.60 5.97 -11.17
C LYS A 94 21.70 5.41 -12.26
N LEU A 95 20.53 6.03 -12.49
CA LEU A 95 19.59 5.58 -13.50
C LEU A 95 20.14 5.72 -14.94
N LYS A 96 20.93 6.76 -15.19
CA LYS A 96 21.54 7.02 -16.51
C LYS A 96 22.64 6.03 -16.85
N ASN A 97 23.40 5.60 -15.86
CA ASN A 97 24.59 4.75 -16.02
C ASN A 97 24.31 3.26 -15.79
N ASP A 98 23.10 2.88 -15.37
CA ASP A 98 22.73 1.48 -15.14
C ASP A 98 22.42 0.76 -16.47
N PRO A 99 23.27 -0.20 -16.91
CA PRO A 99 23.05 -0.93 -18.15
C PRO A 99 21.83 -1.86 -18.09
N SER A 100 21.46 -2.35 -16.89
CA SER A 100 20.34 -3.28 -16.72
C SER A 100 19.00 -2.66 -17.09
N VAL A 101 18.91 -1.32 -17.04
CA VAL A 101 17.71 -0.58 -17.44
C VAL A 101 17.36 -0.81 -18.91
N ARG A 102 18.36 -1.10 -19.75
CA ARG A 102 18.17 -1.38 -21.18
C ARG A 102 17.89 -2.85 -21.48
N GLU A 103 18.06 -3.73 -20.50
CA GLU A 103 17.80 -5.16 -20.68
C GLU A 103 16.29 -5.42 -20.70
N GLU A 104 15.83 -6.05 -21.78
CA GLU A 104 14.44 -6.47 -21.93
C GLU A 104 14.31 -7.96 -21.63
N ALA A 105 13.32 -8.30 -20.81
CA ALA A 105 13.02 -9.68 -20.48
C ALA A 105 12.52 -10.45 -21.72
N ASP A 106 12.78 -11.75 -21.74
CA ASP A 106 12.20 -12.63 -22.75
C ASP A 106 10.67 -12.63 -22.67
N PHE A 107 10.03 -12.68 -23.84
CA PHE A 107 8.60 -12.74 -23.91
C PHE A 107 8.08 -14.02 -23.26
N ASN A 108 7.14 -13.88 -22.32
CA ASN A 108 6.48 -14.98 -21.66
C ASN A 108 4.98 -14.68 -21.55
N PRO A 109 4.10 -15.45 -22.22
CA PRO A 109 2.67 -15.18 -22.25
C PRO A 109 2.05 -15.07 -20.84
N LEU A 110 2.41 -15.98 -19.94
CA LEU A 110 1.85 -16.01 -18.59
C LEU A 110 2.20 -14.73 -17.81
N ARG A 111 3.47 -14.31 -17.83
CA ARG A 111 3.92 -13.08 -17.16
C ARG A 111 3.28 -11.83 -17.76
N THR A 112 3.21 -11.77 -19.09
CA THR A 112 2.56 -10.68 -19.83
C THR A 112 1.09 -10.53 -19.42
N TRP A 113 0.33 -11.62 -19.38
CA TRP A 113 -1.08 -11.58 -19.01
C TRP A 113 -1.30 -11.26 -17.53
N ILE A 114 -0.46 -11.81 -16.62
CA ILE A 114 -0.50 -11.48 -15.19
C ILE A 114 -0.34 -9.97 -14.99
N GLU A 115 0.63 -9.34 -15.65
CA GLU A 115 0.83 -7.90 -15.54
C GLU A 115 -0.30 -7.09 -16.19
N TYR A 116 -0.74 -7.48 -17.38
CA TYR A 116 -1.80 -6.76 -18.09
C TYR A 116 -3.12 -6.75 -17.29
N VAL A 117 -3.51 -7.89 -16.72
CA VAL A 117 -4.69 -8.00 -15.87
C VAL A 117 -4.55 -7.13 -14.63
N ASN A 118 -3.39 -7.11 -13.98
CA ASN A 118 -3.13 -6.22 -12.84
C ASN A 118 -3.31 -4.74 -13.22
N ARG A 119 -2.84 -4.31 -14.40
CA ARG A 119 -3.01 -2.93 -14.88
C ARG A 119 -4.49 -2.60 -15.17
N LEU A 120 -5.25 -3.53 -15.74
CA LEU A 120 -6.70 -3.37 -15.94
C LEU A 120 -7.45 -3.25 -14.61
N VAL A 121 -7.13 -4.09 -13.63
CA VAL A 121 -7.70 -4.01 -12.27
C VAL A 121 -7.35 -2.65 -11.64
N GLY A 122 -6.13 -2.16 -11.84
CA GLY A 122 -5.70 -0.82 -11.43
C GLY A 122 -6.56 0.30 -12.03
N VAL A 123 -6.89 0.22 -13.32
CA VAL A 123 -7.79 1.18 -14.00
C VAL A 123 -9.19 1.15 -13.40
N VAL A 124 -9.76 -0.05 -13.18
CA VAL A 124 -11.09 -0.21 -12.57
C VAL A 124 -11.11 0.44 -11.17
N ILE A 125 -10.07 0.24 -10.37
CA ILE A 125 -9.96 0.84 -9.04
C ILE A 125 -9.79 2.36 -9.12
N GLY A 126 -9.03 2.85 -10.10
CA GLY A 126 -8.97 4.28 -10.42
C GLY A 126 -10.36 4.86 -10.70
N MET A 127 -11.21 4.14 -11.44
CA MET A 127 -12.60 4.55 -11.68
C MET A 127 -13.46 4.52 -10.41
N LEU A 128 -13.26 3.55 -9.51
CA LEU A 128 -13.96 3.51 -8.21
C LEU A 128 -13.58 4.69 -7.31
N ILE A 129 -12.29 5.05 -7.27
CA ILE A 129 -11.81 6.24 -6.54
C ILE A 129 -12.37 7.51 -7.17
N PHE A 130 -12.38 7.60 -8.50
CA PHE A 130 -13.01 8.71 -9.22
C PHE A 130 -14.51 8.82 -8.90
N ALA A 131 -15.24 7.71 -8.91
CA ALA A 131 -16.66 7.67 -8.53
C ALA A 131 -16.86 8.12 -7.08
N THR A 132 -15.97 7.74 -6.16
CA THR A 132 -15.98 8.22 -4.77
C THR A 132 -15.79 9.74 -4.71
N PHE A 133 -14.83 10.30 -5.45
CA PHE A 133 -14.64 11.74 -5.58
C PHE A 133 -15.87 12.44 -6.16
N VAL A 134 -16.42 11.97 -7.28
CA VAL A 134 -17.60 12.59 -7.91
C VAL A 134 -18.80 12.54 -6.97
N TYR A 135 -19.01 11.43 -6.26
CA TYR A 135 -20.08 11.33 -5.27
C TYR A 135 -19.88 12.34 -4.14
N SER A 136 -18.63 12.56 -3.69
CA SER A 136 -18.30 13.48 -2.59
C SER A 136 -18.70 14.94 -2.84
N ILE A 137 -18.87 15.35 -4.11
CA ILE A 137 -19.33 16.70 -4.50
C ILE A 137 -20.69 17.04 -3.87
N ARG A 138 -21.54 16.04 -3.62
CA ARG A 138 -22.83 16.24 -2.93
C ARG A 138 -22.65 16.82 -1.53
N PHE A 139 -21.56 16.44 -0.85
CA PHE A 139 -21.24 16.88 0.51
C PHE A 139 -20.46 18.21 0.55
N ARG A 140 -20.26 18.91 -0.59
CA ARG A 140 -19.42 20.12 -0.66
C ARG A 140 -19.83 21.25 0.31
N LYS A 141 -21.13 21.36 0.64
CA LYS A 141 -21.66 22.39 1.54
C LYS A 141 -21.74 21.96 3.00
N THR A 142 -21.88 20.66 3.25
CA THR A 142 -22.12 20.09 4.58
C THR A 142 -20.85 19.55 5.22
N GLN A 143 -20.00 18.88 4.43
CA GLN A 143 -18.74 18.27 4.88
C GLN A 143 -17.65 18.49 3.81
N PRO A 144 -17.13 19.74 3.66
CA PRO A 144 -16.14 20.07 2.61
C PRO A 144 -14.85 19.24 2.71
N ARG A 145 -14.51 18.75 3.91
CA ARG A 145 -13.38 17.82 4.12
C ARG A 145 -13.53 16.55 3.27
N VAL A 146 -14.72 15.96 3.20
CA VAL A 146 -14.96 14.73 2.41
C VAL A 146 -14.64 14.97 0.94
N LEU A 147 -15.01 16.13 0.41
CA LEU A 147 -14.68 16.53 -0.96
C LEU A 147 -13.17 16.68 -1.17
N ILE A 148 -12.49 17.43 -0.30
CA ILE A 148 -11.05 17.70 -0.41
C ILE A 148 -10.25 16.39 -0.33
N PHE A 149 -10.52 15.55 0.66
CA PHE A 149 -9.77 14.30 0.84
C PHE A 149 -10.09 13.26 -0.24
N SER A 150 -11.33 13.23 -0.77
CA SER A 150 -11.64 12.39 -1.94
C SER A 150 -10.95 12.88 -3.21
N LEU A 151 -10.85 14.21 -3.40
CA LEU A 151 -10.08 14.80 -4.49
C LEU A 151 -8.58 14.47 -4.36
N LEU A 152 -8.01 14.59 -3.15
CA LEU A 152 -6.62 14.21 -2.89
C LEU A 152 -6.38 12.72 -3.17
N ALA A 153 -7.32 11.84 -2.80
CA ALA A 153 -7.23 10.41 -3.14
C ALA A 153 -7.29 10.16 -4.65
N PHE A 154 -8.14 10.90 -5.38
CA PHE A 154 -8.24 10.81 -6.84
C PHE A 154 -6.97 11.31 -7.54
N VAL A 155 -6.46 12.48 -7.17
CA VAL A 155 -5.17 12.99 -7.66
C VAL A 155 -4.05 12.02 -7.31
N GLY A 156 -4.09 11.47 -6.09
CA GLY A 156 -3.17 10.45 -5.61
C GLY A 156 -3.16 9.20 -6.48
N VAL A 157 -4.31 8.66 -6.89
CA VAL A 157 -4.33 7.46 -7.76
C VAL A 157 -3.88 7.75 -9.20
N VAL A 158 -4.14 8.95 -9.73
CA VAL A 158 -3.60 9.37 -11.03
C VAL A 158 -2.08 9.42 -10.97
N PHE A 159 -1.54 10.05 -9.93
CA PHE A 159 -0.10 10.11 -9.67
C PHE A 159 0.48 8.71 -9.44
N GLN A 160 -0.23 7.84 -8.73
CA GLN A 160 0.15 6.46 -8.48
C GLN A 160 0.28 5.65 -9.79
N GLY A 161 -0.66 5.82 -10.73
CA GLY A 161 -0.58 5.19 -12.04
C GLY A 161 0.64 5.66 -12.85
N TRP A 162 0.97 6.95 -12.77
CA TRP A 162 2.19 7.50 -13.36
C TRP A 162 3.45 6.89 -12.73
N VAL A 163 3.53 6.85 -11.39
CA VAL A 163 4.63 6.22 -10.65
C VAL A 163 4.76 4.73 -11.00
N GLY A 164 3.65 3.99 -11.11
CA GLY A 164 3.67 2.58 -11.51
C GLY A 164 4.26 2.38 -12.91
N SER A 165 3.97 3.29 -13.84
CA SER A 165 4.59 3.27 -15.17
C SER A 165 6.10 3.54 -15.13
N ILE A 166 6.56 4.31 -14.15
CA ILE A 166 7.99 4.59 -13.93
C ILE A 166 8.68 3.37 -13.33
N VAL A 167 8.06 2.69 -12.36
CA VAL A 167 8.59 1.45 -11.76
C VAL A 167 8.98 0.43 -12.84
N VAL A 168 8.13 0.26 -13.86
CA VAL A 168 8.41 -0.64 -14.99
C VAL A 168 9.53 -0.09 -15.88
N SER A 169 9.56 1.21 -16.16
CA SER A 169 10.60 1.77 -17.03
C SER A 169 11.97 1.82 -16.36
N THR A 170 12.05 1.91 -15.04
CA THR A 170 13.32 1.89 -14.29
C THR A 170 13.75 0.48 -13.91
N ASN A 171 13.32 -0.55 -14.67
CA ASN A 171 13.64 -1.96 -14.43
C ASN A 171 13.45 -2.38 -12.95
N LEU A 172 12.30 -2.01 -12.38
CA LEU A 172 11.93 -2.36 -11.00
C LEU A 172 12.90 -1.81 -9.92
N LEU A 173 13.48 -0.62 -10.17
CA LEU A 173 14.34 0.08 -9.22
C LEU A 173 13.75 0.04 -7.79
N PRO A 174 14.45 -0.54 -6.79
CA PRO A 174 13.86 -0.84 -5.48
C PRO A 174 13.20 0.36 -4.79
N GLY A 175 13.85 1.52 -4.82
CA GLY A 175 13.33 2.76 -4.22
C GLY A 175 12.02 3.25 -4.86
N MET A 176 11.84 3.07 -6.18
CA MET A 176 10.61 3.47 -6.87
C MET A 176 9.44 2.56 -6.49
N ILE A 177 9.68 1.26 -6.30
CA ILE A 177 8.66 0.33 -5.81
C ILE A 177 8.22 0.74 -4.39
N SER A 178 9.19 1.05 -3.52
CA SER A 178 8.91 1.47 -2.15
C SER A 178 8.09 2.77 -2.12
N PHE A 179 8.43 3.76 -2.95
CA PHE A 179 7.65 4.98 -3.10
C PHE A 179 6.22 4.71 -3.60
N HIS A 180 6.07 3.86 -4.61
CA HIS A 180 4.76 3.44 -5.13
C HIS A 180 3.90 2.80 -4.02
N MET A 181 4.47 1.89 -3.22
CA MET A 181 3.76 1.25 -2.12
C MET A 181 3.34 2.23 -1.01
N LEU A 182 4.23 3.14 -0.61
CA LEU A 182 3.91 4.17 0.40
C LEU A 182 2.81 5.12 -0.06
N LEU A 183 2.82 5.51 -1.33
CA LEU A 183 1.74 6.30 -1.93
C LEU A 183 0.41 5.52 -1.93
N ALA A 184 0.42 4.20 -2.09
CA ALA A 184 -0.79 3.37 -1.99
C ALA A 184 -1.38 3.43 -0.58
N LEU A 185 -0.54 3.30 0.45
CA LEU A 185 -0.95 3.39 1.86
C LEU A 185 -1.50 4.78 2.18
N LEU A 186 -0.91 5.84 1.63
CA LEU A 186 -1.45 7.19 1.77
C LEU A 186 -2.86 7.29 1.17
N ILE A 187 -3.10 6.75 -0.03
CA ILE A 187 -4.44 6.73 -0.64
C ILE A 187 -5.43 5.96 0.24
N VAL A 188 -5.04 4.80 0.78
CA VAL A 188 -5.86 4.02 1.72
C VAL A 188 -6.22 4.85 2.94
N MET A 189 -5.25 5.57 3.54
CA MET A 189 -5.50 6.45 4.68
C MET A 189 -6.51 7.56 4.35
N LEU A 190 -6.39 8.19 3.18
CA LEU A 190 -7.31 9.23 2.71
C LEU A 190 -8.73 8.66 2.54
N LEU A 191 -8.87 7.47 1.94
CA LEU A 191 -10.15 6.80 1.77
C LEU A 191 -10.78 6.42 3.13
N ILE A 192 -10.00 5.86 4.06
CA ILE A 192 -10.45 5.55 5.42
C ILE A 192 -10.93 6.83 6.14
N TYR A 193 -10.20 7.94 5.99
CA TYR A 193 -10.59 9.23 6.56
C TYR A 193 -11.93 9.72 6.00
N THR A 194 -12.14 9.65 4.69
CA THR A 194 -13.42 10.06 4.07
C THR A 194 -14.58 9.18 4.50
N TYR A 195 -14.37 7.85 4.57
CA TYR A 195 -15.35 6.90 5.11
C TYR A 195 -15.72 7.25 6.55
N PHE A 196 -14.71 7.44 7.41
CA PHE A 196 -14.92 7.73 8.82
C PHE A 196 -15.67 9.05 9.02
N THR A 197 -15.34 10.08 8.23
CA THR A 197 -15.97 11.41 8.34
C THR A 197 -17.49 11.36 8.13
N VAL A 198 -17.98 10.51 7.25
CA VAL A 198 -19.43 10.33 7.01
C VAL A 198 -20.07 9.24 7.87
N ASP A 199 -19.26 8.42 8.55
CA ASP A 199 -19.74 7.36 9.45
C ASP A 199 -20.37 8.02 10.68
N PRO A 200 -21.67 7.76 10.97
CA PRO A 200 -22.32 8.34 12.13
C PRO A 200 -21.57 7.93 13.41
N PRO A 201 -21.50 8.81 14.42
CA PRO A 201 -21.02 8.40 15.73
C PRO A 201 -21.89 7.23 16.19
N VAL A 202 -21.27 6.10 16.52
CA VAL A 202 -21.98 5.08 17.28
C VAL A 202 -22.28 5.72 18.63
N ALA A 203 -23.56 5.72 19.01
CA ALA A 203 -24.01 6.11 20.33
C ALA A 203 -23.50 5.06 21.33
N ASP A 204 -22.21 5.14 21.63
CA ASP A 204 -21.64 4.43 22.77
C ASP A 204 -22.03 5.28 23.98
N ASN A 205 -23.15 4.93 24.61
CA ASN A 205 -23.38 5.30 26.01
C ASN A 205 -22.21 4.68 26.76
N GLU A 206 -21.28 5.45 27.32
CA GLU A 206 -20.56 5.12 28.57
C GLU A 206 -19.37 6.04 28.86
N THR A 207 -19.12 6.14 30.15
CA THR A 207 -18.30 7.11 30.89
C THR A 207 -16.80 7.01 30.59
N GLY A 208 -16.14 8.17 30.54
CA GLY A 208 -14.70 8.30 30.30
C GLY A 208 -13.87 7.72 31.44
N GLY A 209 -13.29 6.54 31.23
CA GLY A 209 -12.03 6.15 31.87
C GLY A 209 -10.85 6.85 31.16
N ASP A 210 -9.70 6.94 31.85
CA ASP A 210 -8.49 7.71 31.49
C ASP A 210 -8.03 7.58 30.02
N ALA A 211 -8.66 8.36 29.13
CA ALA A 211 -8.42 8.35 27.68
C ALA A 211 -6.97 8.76 27.32
N ILE A 212 -6.30 9.48 28.23
CA ILE A 212 -4.94 10.00 28.04
C ILE A 212 -3.94 8.84 27.88
N ASN A 213 -4.02 7.78 28.69
CA ASN A 213 -3.04 6.68 28.64
C ASN A 213 -3.18 5.81 27.38
N VAL A 214 -4.42 5.56 26.94
CA VAL A 214 -4.70 4.77 25.73
C VAL A 214 -4.23 5.49 24.47
N LYS A 215 -4.41 6.82 24.40
CA LYS A 215 -4.01 7.61 23.24
C LYS A 215 -2.49 7.62 23.04
N TRP A 216 -1.72 7.80 24.11
CA TRP A 216 -0.26 7.75 24.04
C TRP A 216 0.24 6.36 23.66
N LEU A 217 -0.39 5.30 24.18
CA LEU A 217 -0.07 3.92 23.80
C LEU A 217 -0.36 3.65 22.32
N LEU A 218 -1.47 4.18 21.79
CA LEU A 218 -1.82 4.07 20.38
C LEU A 218 -0.82 4.81 19.47
N LEU A 219 -0.40 6.02 19.86
CA LEU A 219 0.66 6.76 19.18
C LEU A 219 1.99 6.02 19.24
N GLY A 220 2.31 5.41 20.39
CA GLY A 220 3.47 4.53 20.54
C GLY A 220 3.41 3.35 19.58
N CYS A 221 2.27 2.65 19.49
CA CYS A 221 2.08 1.56 18.53
C CYS A 221 2.23 2.03 17.07
N ALA A 222 1.73 3.23 16.74
CA ALA A 222 1.92 3.80 15.41
C ALA A 222 3.40 4.13 15.12
N ALA A 223 4.13 4.67 16.10
CA ALA A 223 5.56 4.94 15.96
C ALA A 223 6.37 3.65 15.78
N LEU A 224 6.09 2.62 16.60
CA LEU A 224 6.68 1.29 16.44
C LEU A 224 6.37 0.71 15.05
N PHE A 225 5.15 0.89 14.55
CA PHE A 225 4.76 0.40 13.23
C PHE A 225 5.53 1.12 12.11
N ILE A 226 5.72 2.44 12.21
CA ILE A 226 6.53 3.20 11.25
C ILE A 226 7.98 2.69 11.23
N VAL A 227 8.58 2.44 12.39
CA VAL A 227 9.93 1.87 12.48
C VAL A 227 9.96 0.49 11.80
N GLN A 228 9.01 -0.38 12.12
CA GLN A 228 8.92 -1.71 11.51
C GLN A 228 8.70 -1.65 10.00
N LEU A 229 7.90 -0.70 9.51
CA LEU A 229 7.64 -0.48 8.08
C LEU A 229 8.93 -0.09 7.36
N ILE A 230 9.71 0.85 7.92
CA ILE A 230 10.99 1.28 7.35
C ILE A 230 11.98 0.11 7.31
N VAL A 231 12.10 -0.65 8.40
CA VAL A 231 12.98 -1.82 8.45
C VAL A 231 12.49 -2.91 7.49
N GLY A 232 11.18 -3.14 7.40
CA GLY A 232 10.58 -4.11 6.48
C GLY A 232 10.83 -3.75 5.00
N ILE A 233 10.75 -2.47 4.64
CA ILE A 233 11.15 -1.98 3.31
C ILE A 233 12.62 -2.32 3.04
N ASN A 234 13.51 -2.08 4.01
CA ASN A 234 14.93 -2.41 3.88
C ASN A 234 15.17 -3.92 3.71
N VAL A 235 14.44 -4.78 4.44
CA VAL A 235 14.52 -6.24 4.27
C VAL A 235 14.04 -6.65 2.88
N ARG A 236 12.90 -6.13 2.43
CA ARG A 236 12.36 -6.39 1.09
C ARG A 236 13.35 -5.99 -0.01
N GLU A 237 13.90 -4.78 0.05
CA GLU A 237 14.90 -4.30 -0.91
C GLU A 237 16.17 -5.16 -0.88
N GLY A 238 16.58 -5.60 0.31
CA GLY A 238 17.67 -6.54 0.50
C GLY A 238 17.42 -7.89 -0.18
N VAL A 239 16.23 -8.48 0.02
CA VAL A 239 15.84 -9.74 -0.65
C VAL A 239 15.90 -9.56 -2.17
N ASP A 240 15.28 -8.50 -2.70
CA ASP A 240 15.26 -8.23 -4.13
C ASP A 240 16.67 -8.07 -4.71
N SER A 241 17.55 -7.35 -4.01
CA SER A 241 18.92 -7.09 -4.44
C SER A 241 19.77 -8.37 -4.39
N GLY A 242 19.64 -9.15 -3.31
CA GLY A 242 20.36 -10.42 -3.15
C GLY A 242 19.97 -11.45 -4.20
N LEU A 243 18.66 -11.63 -4.46
CA LEU A 243 18.18 -12.54 -5.51
C LEU A 243 18.64 -12.10 -6.91
N SER A 244 18.67 -10.79 -7.17
CA SER A 244 19.17 -10.25 -8.44
C SER A 244 20.69 -10.42 -8.60
N ALA A 245 21.43 -10.43 -7.49
CA ALA A 245 22.87 -10.74 -7.45
C ALA A 245 23.18 -12.25 -7.53
N GLY A 246 22.17 -13.10 -7.70
CA GLY A 246 22.33 -14.56 -7.81
C GLY A 246 22.47 -15.28 -6.47
N ILE A 247 22.22 -14.61 -5.34
CA ILE A 247 22.19 -15.26 -4.03
C ILE A 247 20.97 -16.18 -3.94
N GLU A 248 21.16 -17.39 -3.45
CA GLU A 248 20.08 -18.36 -3.30
C GLU A 248 19.05 -17.92 -2.25
N ARG A 249 17.79 -18.31 -2.46
CA ARG A 249 16.69 -18.01 -1.52
C ARG A 249 16.90 -18.56 -0.11
N SER A 250 17.68 -19.63 0.02
CA SER A 250 18.05 -20.27 1.29
C SER A 250 18.98 -19.39 2.12
N THR A 251 19.89 -18.64 1.48
CA THR A 251 20.97 -17.89 2.13
C THR A 251 20.79 -16.38 2.06
N VAL A 252 19.83 -15.87 1.26
CA VAL A 252 19.59 -14.44 1.09
C VAL A 252 19.30 -13.71 2.41
N LEU A 253 18.68 -14.37 3.38
CA LEU A 253 18.40 -13.78 4.70
C LEU A 253 19.68 -13.57 5.53
N GLU A 254 20.67 -14.45 5.38
CA GLU A 254 21.99 -14.32 6.01
C GLU A 254 22.78 -13.17 5.38
N TRP A 255 22.68 -13.02 4.05
CA TRP A 255 23.28 -11.90 3.31
C TRP A 255 22.76 -10.53 3.77
N ILE A 256 21.46 -10.43 4.05
CA ILE A 256 20.85 -9.20 4.61
C ILE A 256 21.36 -8.91 6.02
N GLY A 257 21.70 -9.95 6.78
CA GLY A 257 22.29 -9.88 8.11
C GLY A 257 21.41 -9.13 9.11
N PHE A 258 22.00 -8.14 9.79
CA PHE A 258 21.37 -7.43 10.92
C PHE A 258 19.97 -6.88 10.62
N LYS A 259 19.73 -6.37 9.41
CA LYS A 259 18.44 -5.77 9.04
C LYS A 259 17.28 -6.77 9.17
N PHE A 260 17.51 -8.03 8.77
CA PHE A 260 16.51 -9.10 8.90
C PHE A 260 16.28 -9.47 10.37
N TYR A 261 17.34 -9.68 11.15
CA TYR A 261 17.22 -10.04 12.56
C TYR A 261 16.56 -8.94 13.38
N PHE A 262 16.84 -7.68 13.08
CA PHE A 262 16.18 -6.54 13.70
C PHE A 262 14.68 -6.53 13.35
N HIS A 263 14.32 -6.63 12.06
CA HIS A 263 12.92 -6.70 11.62
C HIS A 263 12.14 -7.82 12.31
N ARG A 264 12.74 -9.02 12.38
CA ARG A 264 12.14 -10.20 13.01
C ARG A 264 11.90 -9.96 14.51
N SER A 265 12.95 -9.58 15.24
CA SER A 265 12.88 -9.48 16.71
C SER A 265 12.05 -8.27 17.15
N PHE A 266 12.13 -7.14 16.43
CA PHE A 266 11.37 -5.93 16.74
C PHE A 266 9.86 -6.11 16.56
N SER A 267 9.42 -7.06 15.73
CA SER A 267 8.00 -7.38 15.55
C SER A 267 7.29 -7.81 16.86
N TRP A 268 8.02 -8.37 17.82
CA TRP A 268 7.47 -8.70 19.15
C TRP A 268 7.08 -7.45 19.95
N ALA A 269 7.84 -6.36 19.83
CA ALA A 269 7.50 -5.10 20.49
C ALA A 269 6.16 -4.55 19.96
N LEU A 270 5.90 -4.70 18.66
CA LEU A 270 4.62 -4.38 18.06
C LEU A 270 3.49 -5.23 18.61
N LEU A 271 3.66 -6.55 18.68
CA LEU A 271 2.62 -7.43 19.22
C LEU A 271 2.30 -7.10 20.69
N ILE A 272 3.34 -6.94 21.51
CA ILE A 272 3.19 -6.57 22.92
C ILE A 272 2.47 -5.22 23.04
N GLY A 273 2.84 -4.23 22.24
CA GLY A 273 2.17 -2.92 22.20
C GLY A 273 0.66 -3.04 21.92
N HIS A 274 0.27 -3.85 20.94
CA HIS A 274 -1.14 -4.04 20.58
C HIS A 274 -1.92 -4.89 21.59
N VAL A 275 -1.27 -5.88 22.23
CA VAL A 275 -1.85 -6.63 23.35
C VAL A 275 -2.11 -5.70 24.54
N LEU A 276 -1.13 -4.87 24.91
CA LEU A 276 -1.28 -3.87 25.97
C LEU A 276 -2.38 -2.87 25.62
N LEU A 277 -2.43 -2.37 24.38
CA LEU A 277 -3.48 -1.47 23.92
C LEU A 277 -4.86 -2.10 24.08
N THR A 278 -5.02 -3.36 23.67
CA THR A 278 -6.28 -4.10 23.80
C THR A 278 -6.64 -4.33 25.26
N TYR A 279 -5.67 -4.68 26.10
CA TYR A 279 -5.86 -4.84 27.55
C TYR A 279 -6.30 -3.55 28.22
N PHE A 280 -5.62 -2.43 27.98
CA PHE A 280 -5.98 -1.13 28.55
C PHE A 280 -7.32 -0.63 28.01
N LEU A 281 -7.63 -0.86 26.74
CA LEU A 281 -8.97 -0.56 26.21
C LEU A 281 -10.04 -1.40 26.91
N TRP A 282 -9.77 -2.66 27.22
CA TRP A 282 -10.72 -3.54 27.91
C TRP A 282 -10.93 -3.14 29.37
N THR A 283 -9.88 -2.72 30.08
CA THR A 283 -9.97 -2.34 31.50
C THR A 283 -10.48 -0.90 31.71
N SER A 284 -10.14 0.02 30.82
CA SER A 284 -10.58 1.42 30.89
C SER A 284 -11.99 1.66 30.33
N SER A 285 -12.50 0.70 29.54
CA SER A 285 -13.68 0.93 28.74
C SER A 285 -14.49 -0.33 28.50
N SER A 286 -15.78 -0.26 28.83
CA SER A 286 -16.83 -1.18 28.37
C SER A 286 -17.16 -1.03 26.85
N LEU A 287 -16.32 -0.35 26.06
CA LEU A 287 -16.48 -0.19 24.61
C LEU A 287 -16.34 -1.55 23.91
N SER A 288 -17.44 -2.28 23.84
CA SER A 288 -17.46 -3.60 23.20
C SER A 288 -16.93 -3.56 21.77
N PHE A 289 -17.16 -2.47 21.01
CA PHE A 289 -16.65 -2.36 19.65
C PHE A 289 -15.16 -2.01 19.56
N SER A 290 -14.65 -1.01 20.29
CA SER A 290 -13.22 -0.64 20.20
C SER A 290 -12.32 -1.77 20.71
N VAL A 291 -12.74 -2.47 21.76
CA VAL A 291 -12.03 -3.65 22.28
C VAL A 291 -12.04 -4.77 21.25
N LYS A 292 -13.21 -5.12 20.67
CA LYS A 292 -13.30 -6.12 19.60
C LYS A 292 -12.44 -5.74 18.40
N PHE A 293 -12.47 -4.47 17.99
CA PHE A 293 -11.68 -3.99 16.85
C PHE A 293 -10.17 -4.04 17.16
N SER A 294 -9.74 -3.63 18.35
CA SER A 294 -8.34 -3.72 18.79
C SER A 294 -7.87 -5.17 18.92
N ALA A 295 -8.73 -6.08 19.37
CA ALA A 295 -8.45 -7.51 19.42
C ALA A 295 -8.28 -8.10 18.01
N VAL A 296 -9.13 -7.72 17.05
CA VAL A 296 -8.96 -8.10 15.65
C VAL A 296 -7.65 -7.54 15.10
N LEU A 297 -7.32 -6.26 15.35
CA LEU A 297 -6.04 -5.67 14.95
C LEU A 297 -4.85 -6.45 15.53
N THR A 298 -4.90 -6.81 16.80
CA THR A 298 -3.88 -7.63 17.47
C THR A 298 -3.74 -8.99 16.80
N LEU A 299 -4.86 -9.62 16.42
CA LEU A 299 -4.86 -10.87 15.65
C LEU A 299 -4.21 -10.68 14.27
N VAL A 300 -4.50 -9.60 13.55
CA VAL A 300 -3.87 -9.33 12.25
C VAL A 300 -2.36 -9.12 12.41
N VAL A 301 -1.90 -8.39 13.43
CA VAL A 301 -0.47 -8.23 13.75
C VAL A 301 0.18 -9.58 14.04
N PHE A 302 -0.49 -10.45 14.80
CA PHE A 302 0.00 -11.80 15.03
C PHE A 302 0.11 -12.61 13.73
N LEU A 303 -0.90 -12.57 12.86
CA LEU A 303 -0.86 -13.23 11.55
C LEU A 303 0.23 -12.65 10.63
N GLU A 304 0.49 -11.35 10.70
CA GLU A 304 1.61 -10.70 10.00
C GLU A 304 2.95 -11.28 10.47
N ILE A 305 3.15 -11.42 11.78
CA ILE A 305 4.36 -12.06 12.35
C ILE A 305 4.47 -13.52 11.92
N VAL A 306 3.38 -14.29 11.95
CA VAL A 306 3.36 -15.69 11.49
C VAL A 306 3.73 -15.78 10.01
N SER A 307 3.19 -14.90 9.16
CA SER A 307 3.56 -14.87 7.73
C SER A 307 5.03 -14.48 7.52
N GLY A 308 5.58 -13.57 8.33
CA GLY A 308 7.00 -13.20 8.32
C GLY A 308 7.91 -14.37 8.77
N ALA A 309 7.53 -15.07 9.82
CA ALA A 309 8.22 -16.27 10.29
C ALA A 309 8.19 -17.37 9.23
N ALA A 310 7.05 -17.59 8.57
CA ALA A 310 6.93 -18.56 7.48
C ALA A 310 7.89 -18.23 6.32
N MET A 311 8.03 -16.95 5.93
CA MET A 311 9.05 -16.58 4.94
C MET A 311 10.48 -16.88 5.43
N GLY A 312 10.75 -16.70 6.71
CA GLY A 312 12.04 -17.03 7.33
C GLY A 312 12.38 -18.52 7.29
N TYR A 313 11.40 -19.40 7.55
CA TYR A 313 11.61 -20.84 7.62
C TYR A 313 11.54 -21.56 6.26
N PHE A 314 10.76 -21.04 5.31
CA PHE A 314 10.49 -21.69 4.03
C PHE A 314 11.23 -21.03 2.85
N SER A 315 12.36 -20.36 3.09
CA SER A 315 13.20 -19.74 2.05
C SER A 315 12.44 -18.74 1.18
N ILE A 316 11.65 -17.86 1.82
CA ILE A 316 10.88 -16.78 1.18
C ILE A 316 10.03 -17.27 -0.01
N PRO A 317 8.97 -18.07 0.23
CA PRO A 317 8.09 -18.52 -0.84
C PRO A 317 7.42 -17.33 -1.52
N ALA A 318 7.40 -17.34 -2.86
CA ALA A 318 6.89 -16.22 -3.66
C ALA A 318 5.43 -15.85 -3.36
N PHE A 319 4.61 -16.78 -2.86
CA PHE A 319 3.21 -16.51 -2.52
C PHE A 319 2.99 -15.96 -1.10
N ILE A 320 3.95 -16.12 -0.18
CA ILE A 320 3.83 -15.60 1.19
C ILE A 320 4.19 -14.12 1.25
N GLN A 321 5.15 -13.67 0.44
CA GLN A 321 5.57 -12.27 0.40
C GLN A 321 4.41 -11.28 0.12
N PRO A 322 3.52 -11.52 -0.88
CA PRO A 322 2.33 -10.70 -1.11
C PRO A 322 1.35 -10.72 0.08
N ILE A 323 1.20 -11.86 0.74
CA ILE A 323 0.33 -12.01 1.92
C ILE A 323 0.87 -11.18 3.09
N HIS A 324 2.17 -11.23 3.35
CA HIS A 324 2.81 -10.45 4.40
C HIS A 324 2.63 -8.94 4.17
N LEU A 325 2.85 -8.47 2.94
CA LEU A 325 2.65 -7.07 2.55
C LEU A 325 1.18 -6.63 2.67
N LEU A 326 0.23 -7.50 2.31
CA LEU A 326 -1.19 -7.24 2.48
C LEU A 326 -1.55 -7.10 3.97
N LEU A 327 -1.12 -8.04 4.82
CA LEU A 327 -1.39 -8.01 6.24
C LEU A 327 -0.84 -6.75 6.90
N ALA A 328 0.41 -6.37 6.59
CA ALA A 328 1.01 -5.11 7.03
C ALA A 328 0.17 -3.88 6.61
N SER A 329 -0.33 -3.87 5.38
CA SER A 329 -1.18 -2.79 4.85
C SER A 329 -2.55 -2.72 5.55
N VAL A 330 -3.10 -3.88 5.93
CA VAL A 330 -4.35 -3.97 6.71
C VAL A 330 -4.13 -3.49 8.15
N VAL A 331 -3.01 -3.89 8.79
CA VAL A 331 -2.61 -3.37 10.11
C VAL A 331 -2.53 -1.85 10.09
N PHE A 332 -1.88 -1.27 9.08
CA PHE A 332 -1.81 0.18 8.90
C PHE A 332 -3.21 0.83 8.84
N GLY A 333 -4.11 0.31 7.99
CA GLY A 333 -5.45 0.87 7.85
C GLY A 333 -6.30 0.73 9.11
N PHE A 334 -6.21 -0.41 9.79
CA PHE A 334 -6.93 -0.64 11.04
C PHE A 334 -6.41 0.27 12.16
N GLN A 335 -5.09 0.46 12.25
CA GLN A 335 -4.46 1.39 13.19
C GLN A 335 -4.94 2.83 12.94
N VAL A 336 -4.96 3.29 11.69
CA VAL A 336 -5.52 4.60 11.29
C VAL A 336 -6.97 4.73 11.73
N TYR A 337 -7.80 3.71 11.45
CA TYR A 337 -9.22 3.74 11.81
C TYR A 337 -9.44 3.83 13.33
N LEU A 338 -8.70 3.03 14.11
CA LEU A 338 -8.77 3.04 15.56
C LEU A 338 -8.34 4.39 16.15
N PHE A 339 -7.30 5.01 15.59
CA PHE A 339 -6.84 6.36 15.93
C PHE A 339 -7.89 7.43 15.68
N LEU A 340 -8.55 7.40 14.52
CA LEU A 340 -9.64 8.32 14.20
C LEU A 340 -10.82 8.14 15.17
N ARG A 341 -11.15 6.90 15.53
CA ARG A 341 -12.25 6.57 16.45
C ARG A 341 -12.02 7.12 17.85
N ILE A 342 -10.83 6.90 18.41
CA ILE A 342 -10.47 7.37 19.76
C ILE A 342 -10.45 8.90 19.81
N ASN A 343 -9.83 9.57 18.85
CA ASN A 343 -9.79 11.05 18.81
C ASN A 343 -11.17 11.70 18.62
N ARG A 344 -12.09 11.06 17.89
CA ARG A 344 -13.46 11.57 17.76
C ARG A 344 -14.18 11.58 19.11
N LYS A 345 -13.94 10.60 19.97
CA LYS A 345 -14.57 10.51 21.30
C LYS A 345 -14.07 11.63 22.22
N ASP A 346 -12.77 11.85 22.29
CA ASP A 346 -12.19 12.94 23.09
C ASP A 346 -12.82 14.30 22.75
N ALA A 347 -12.98 14.58 21.44
CA ALA A 347 -13.58 15.82 20.97
C ALA A 347 -15.07 15.97 21.31
N LEU A 348 -15.81 14.87 21.46
CA LEU A 348 -17.21 14.89 21.89
C LEU A 348 -17.32 15.07 23.41
N ASN A 349 -16.48 14.41 24.20
CA ASN A 349 -16.48 14.53 25.66
C ASN A 349 -16.17 15.98 26.11
N ILE A 350 -15.19 16.63 25.47
CA ILE A 350 -14.85 18.05 25.77
C ILE A 350 -16.05 18.98 25.51
N LYS A 351 -16.85 18.71 24.46
CA LYS A 351 -18.03 19.53 24.15
C LYS A 351 -19.19 19.34 25.11
N HIS A 352 -19.23 18.25 25.87
CA HIS A 352 -20.26 18.00 26.89
C HIS A 352 -19.86 18.49 28.29
N SER A 353 -18.58 18.78 28.51
CA SER A 353 -18.05 19.32 29.77
C SER A 353 -17.97 20.85 29.83
N ILE A 354 -18.22 21.53 28.71
CA ILE A 354 -18.33 22.99 28.57
C ILE A 354 -19.80 23.31 28.39
#